data_AF-A0A4R3KWD9-F1
#
_entry.id   AF-A0A4R3KWD9-F1
#
_cell.length_a   1.000
_cell.length_b   1.000
_cell.length_c   1.000
_cell.angle_alpha   90.00
_cell.angle_beta   90.00
_cell.angle_gamma   90.00
#
_symmetry.space_group_name_H-M   'P 1'
#
loop_
_entity.id
_entity.type
_entity.pdbx_description
1 polymer ?
#
loop_
_entity_poly.entity_id
_entity_poly.type
_entity_poly.pdbx_seq_one_letter_code
_entity_poly.pdbx_strand_id
1 'polypeptide(L)'
;MNNREKLELMDKVLRELEDLKNSQVALINKAAKLQVDNMELNDQELDEKLGDVHNQLSESLDAITEVQIHFEERRDKFESDHGLIENPEGGEQ
;
A
#
# COMPACT_ATOMS: atom_id res chain seq x y z
N MET A 1 -20.65 -11.67 12.97
CA MET A 1 -19.91 -11.98 11.74
C MET A 1 -19.57 -13.46 11.72
N ASN A 2 -20.12 -14.19 10.76
CA ASN A 2 -19.70 -15.53 10.39
C ASN A 2 -18.31 -15.48 9.71
N ASN A 3 -17.71 -16.65 9.44
CA ASN A 3 -16.35 -16.69 8.89
C ASN A 3 -16.26 -16.08 7.48
N ARG A 4 -17.32 -16.16 6.67
CA ARG A 4 -17.37 -15.54 5.35
C ARG A 4 -17.41 -14.01 5.42
N GLU A 5 -18.25 -13.45 6.29
CA GLU A 5 -18.29 -12.00 6.55
C GLU A 5 -16.95 -11.47 7.09
N LYS A 6 -16.21 -12.29 7.86
CA LYS A 6 -14.85 -11.93 8.32
C LYS A 6 -13.84 -11.94 7.17
N LEU A 7 -13.89 -12.94 6.29
CA LEU A 7 -13.02 -13.03 5.12
C LEU A 7 -13.24 -11.84 4.17
N GLU A 8 -14.50 -11.51 3.88
CA GLU A 8 -14.86 -10.34 3.07
C GLU A 8 -14.34 -9.02 3.66
N LEU A 9 -14.37 -8.89 4.99
CA LEU A 9 -13.79 -7.74 5.68
C LEU A 9 -12.26 -7.73 5.57
N MET A 10 -11.60 -8.88 5.65
CA MET A 10 -10.14 -8.99 5.45
C MET A 10 -9.77 -8.59 4.01
N ASP A 11 -10.49 -9.07 3.00
CA ASP A 11 -10.26 -8.68 1.62
C ASP A 11 -10.49 -7.17 1.40
N LYS A 12 -11.48 -6.59 2.09
CA LYS A 12 -11.71 -5.15 2.08
C LYS A 12 -10.51 -4.40 2.67
N VAL A 13 -9.98 -4.84 3.81
CA VAL A 13 -8.79 -4.23 4.42
C VAL A 13 -7.57 -4.32 3.49
N LEU A 14 -7.36 -5.45 2.80
CA LEU A 14 -6.28 -5.57 1.81
C LEU A 14 -6.43 -4.57 0.66
N ARG A 15 -7.66 -4.37 0.14
CA ARG A 15 -7.93 -3.34 -0.88
C ARG A 15 -7.63 -1.93 -0.36
N GLU A 16 -8.03 -1.61 0.86
CA GLU A 16 -7.75 -0.31 1.47
C GLU A 16 -6.24 -0.09 1.72
N LEU A 17 -5.49 -1.14 2.07
CA LEU A 17 -4.02 -1.07 2.19
C LEU A 17 -3.33 -0.83 0.85
N GLU A 18 -3.82 -1.46 -0.23
CA GLU A 18 -3.33 -1.21 -1.58
C GLU A 18 -3.64 0.23 -2.04
N ASP A 19 -4.84 0.74 -1.78
CA ASP A 19 -5.20 2.13 -2.07
C ASP A 19 -4.31 3.12 -1.27
N LEU A 20 -4.01 2.81 -0.02
CA LEU A 20 -3.12 3.60 0.82
C LEU A 20 -1.69 3.60 0.25
N LYS A 21 -1.17 2.44 -0.14
CA LYS A 21 0.14 2.29 -0.80
C LYS A 21 0.22 3.11 -2.09
N ASN A 22 -0.80 3.02 -2.94
CA ASN A 22 -0.87 3.80 -4.19
C ASN A 22 -0.90 5.31 -3.93
N SER A 23 -1.60 5.74 -2.88
CA SER A 23 -1.61 7.13 -2.44
C SER A 23 -0.22 7.58 -1.99
N GLN A 24 0.51 6.72 -1.26
CA GLN A 24 1.88 6.99 -0.82
C GLN A 24 2.86 7.13 -2.01
N VAL A 25 2.77 6.25 -3.01
CA VAL A 25 3.54 6.35 -4.26
C VAL A 25 3.26 7.68 -4.98
N ALA A 26 2.01 8.14 -5.00
CA ALA A 26 1.65 9.41 -5.59
C ALA A 26 2.30 10.61 -4.86
N LEU A 27 2.45 10.55 -3.53
CA LEU A 27 3.14 11.58 -2.75
C LEU A 27 4.64 11.60 -3.04
N ILE A 28 5.30 10.43 -3.11
CA ILE A 28 6.72 10.32 -3.49
C ILE A 28 6.97 10.96 -4.85
N ASN A 29 6.13 10.63 -5.85
CA ASN A 29 6.22 11.21 -7.18
C ASN A 29 6.04 12.75 -7.20
N LYS A 30 5.21 13.29 -6.30
CA LYS A 30 5.05 14.75 -6.15
C LYS A 30 6.29 15.39 -5.52
N ALA A 31 6.86 14.78 -4.49
CA ALA A 31 8.11 15.26 -3.89
C ALA A 31 9.25 15.27 -4.91
N ALA A 32 9.40 14.20 -5.71
CA ALA A 32 10.39 14.13 -6.78
C ALA A 32 10.22 15.23 -7.83
N LYS A 33 8.97 15.55 -8.22
CA LYS A 33 8.70 16.67 -9.14
C LYS A 33 9.09 18.02 -8.55
N LEU A 34 8.79 18.26 -7.27
CA LEU A 34 9.20 19.49 -6.60
C LEU A 34 10.72 19.62 -6.53
N GLN A 35 11.46 18.51 -6.35
CA GLN A 35 12.92 18.52 -6.41
C GLN A 35 13.42 18.94 -7.79
N VAL A 36 12.80 18.43 -8.86
CA VAL A 36 13.12 18.84 -10.24
C VAL A 36 12.83 20.34 -10.45
N ASP A 37 11.66 20.82 -10.03
CA ASP A 37 11.31 22.24 -10.14
C ASP A 37 12.28 23.13 -9.36
N ASN A 38 12.75 22.65 -8.19
CA ASN A 38 13.72 23.37 -7.36
C ASN A 38 15.11 23.52 -8.02
N MET A 39 15.49 22.63 -8.95
CA MET A 39 16.76 22.77 -9.69
C MET A 39 16.81 24.07 -10.50
N GLU A 40 15.66 24.56 -10.97
CA GLU A 40 15.56 25.85 -11.66
C GLU A 40 15.66 27.03 -10.69
N LEU A 41 15.14 26.87 -9.46
CA LEU A 41 15.11 27.90 -8.44
C LEU A 41 16.44 28.03 -7.67
N ASN A 42 17.22 26.95 -7.58
CA ASN A 42 18.46 26.85 -6.81
C ASN A 42 18.28 27.23 -5.32
N ASP A 43 17.13 26.92 -4.73
CA ASP A 43 16.89 27.11 -3.30
C ASP A 43 17.46 25.92 -2.50
N GLN A 44 18.53 26.18 -1.76
CA GLN A 44 19.24 25.15 -1.00
C GLN A 44 18.42 24.62 0.19
N GLU A 45 17.64 25.47 0.86
CA GLU A 45 16.82 25.04 1.98
C GLU A 45 15.69 24.13 1.47
N LEU A 46 15.09 24.50 0.34
CA LEU A 46 14.04 23.68 -0.28
C LEU A 46 14.58 22.32 -0.75
N ASP A 47 15.82 22.26 -1.26
CA ASP A 47 16.46 20.99 -1.68
C ASP A 47 16.63 20.03 -0.50
N GLU A 48 17.22 20.52 0.60
CA GLU A 48 17.41 19.73 1.82
C GLU A 48 16.07 19.24 2.37
N LYS A 49 15.07 20.12 2.48
CA LYS A 49 13.75 19.76 3.03
C LYS A 49 12.98 18.80 2.15
N LEU A 50 13.06 18.93 0.83
CA LEU A 50 12.42 17.97 -0.08
C LEU A 50 13.11 16.61 -0.04
N GLY A 51 14.43 16.56 0.17
CA GLY A 51 15.16 15.31 0.44
C GLY A 51 14.65 14.59 1.69
N ASP A 52 14.51 15.31 2.81
CA ASP A 52 13.95 14.78 4.06
C ASP A 52 12.52 14.23 3.84
N VAL A 53 11.66 15.01 3.16
CA VAL A 53 10.29 14.60 2.84
C VAL A 53 10.27 13.34 1.98
N HIS A 54 11.10 13.27 0.93
CA HIS A 54 11.17 12.10 0.05
C HIS A 54 11.57 10.83 0.83
N ASN A 55 12.53 10.94 1.74
CA ASN A 55 12.97 9.83 2.58
C ASN A 55 11.85 9.36 3.51
N GLN A 56 11.20 10.27 4.23
CA GLN A 56 10.06 9.95 5.11
C GLN A 56 8.92 9.28 4.34
N LEU A 57 8.62 9.77 3.14
CA LEU A 57 7.59 9.17 2.30
C LEU A 57 7.97 7.76 1.82
N SER A 58 9.25 7.52 1.55
CA SER A 58 9.76 6.19 1.16
C SER A 58 9.71 5.21 2.33
N GLU A 59 10.16 5.62 3.52
CA GLU A 59 10.07 4.81 4.75
C GLU A 59 8.62 4.44 5.08
N SER A 60 7.69 5.38 4.91
CA SER A 60 6.26 5.13 5.10
C SER A 60 5.71 4.13 4.08
N LEU A 61 6.16 4.19 2.81
CA LEU A 61 5.77 3.23 1.77
C LEU A 61 6.21 1.80 2.13
N ASP A 62 7.45 1.66 2.61
CA ASP A 62 7.99 0.38 3.04
C ASP A 62 7.18 -0.19 4.21
N ALA A 63 6.85 0.64 5.21
CA ALA A 63 6.02 0.25 6.35
C ALA A 63 4.60 -0.19 5.94
N ILE A 64 3.96 0.54 5.02
CA ILE A 64 2.63 0.16 4.49
C ILE A 64 2.72 -1.19 3.76
N THR A 65 3.78 -1.40 2.97
CA THR A 65 4.00 -2.64 2.23
C THR A 65 4.22 -3.83 3.17
N GLU A 66 4.99 -3.66 4.23
CA GLU A 66 5.20 -4.70 5.26
C GLU A 66 3.88 -5.08 5.95
N VAL A 67 3.07 -4.08 6.33
CA VAL A 67 1.74 -4.31 6.92
C VAL A 67 0.82 -5.06 5.95
N GLN A 68 0.83 -4.71 4.66
CA GLN A 68 0.05 -5.36 3.62
C GLN A 68 0.43 -6.84 3.48
N ILE A 69 1.72 -7.14 3.35
CA ILE A 69 2.24 -8.52 3.23
C ILE A 69 1.85 -9.34 4.46
N HIS A 70 2.09 -8.81 5.66
CA HIS A 70 1.72 -9.50 6.90
C HIS A 70 0.21 -9.80 6.97
N PHE A 71 -0.63 -8.85 6.55
CA PHE A 71 -2.07 -9.02 6.62
C PHE A 71 -2.60 -9.98 5.55
N GLU A 72 -1.97 -10.03 4.38
CA GLU A 72 -2.27 -11.00 3.31
C GLU A 72 -2.01 -12.44 3.79
N GLU A 73 -0.84 -12.71 4.36
CA GLU A 73 -0.52 -14.02 4.96
C GLU A 73 -1.55 -14.43 6.02
N ARG A 74 -2.00 -13.48 6.84
CA ARG A 74 -3.02 -13.72 7.87
C ARG A 74 -4.39 -14.01 7.26
N ARG A 75 -4.78 -13.33 6.18
CA ARG A 75 -6.03 -13.55 5.45
C ARG A 75 -6.03 -14.93 4.80
N ASP A 76 -4.95 -15.29 4.12
CA ASP A 76 -4.79 -16.58 3.44
C ASP A 76 -4.85 -17.75 4.43
N LYS A 77 -4.17 -17.60 5.57
CA LYS A 77 -4.27 -18.58 6.66
C LYS A 77 -5.70 -18.71 7.19
N PHE A 78 -6.40 -17.59 7.38
CA PHE A 78 -7.79 -17.60 7.85
C PHE A 78 -8.73 -18.31 6.87
N GLU A 79 -8.56 -18.07 5.56
CA GLU A 79 -9.32 -18.75 4.51
C GLU A 79 -9.08 -20.27 4.55
N SER A 80 -7.81 -20.68 4.64
CA SER A 80 -7.42 -22.09 4.70
C SER A 80 -7.94 -22.80 5.96
N ASP A 81 -7.74 -22.20 7.14
CA ASP A 81 -8.14 -22.75 8.45
C ASP A 81 -9.67 -22.96 8.57
N HIS A 82 -10.45 -22.24 7.76
CA HIS A 82 -11.91 -22.32 7.75
C HIS A 82 -12.50 -22.97 6.50
N GLY A 83 -11.68 -23.51 5.60
CA GLY A 83 -12.13 -24.18 4.39
C GLY A 83 -12.93 -23.27 3.46
N LEU A 84 -12.56 -21.99 3.41
CA LEU A 84 -13.25 -20.96 2.63
C LEU A 84 -12.64 -20.73 1.25
N ILE A 85 -11.62 -21.53 0.88
CA ILE A 85 -10.88 -21.45 -0.39
C ILE A 85 -11.85 -21.27 -1.55
N GLU A 86 -11.79 -20.12 -2.21
CA GLU A 86 -12.52 -19.94 -3.47
C GLU A 86 -11.90 -20.84 -4.55
N ASN A 87 -12.68 -21.83 -5.01
CA ASN A 87 -12.34 -22.59 -6.20
C ASN A 87 -12.50 -21.66 -7.42
N PRO A 88 -11.46 -21.46 -8.26
CA PRO A 88 -11.57 -20.60 -9.44
C PRO A 88 -12.43 -21.19 -10.58
N GLU A 89 -13.12 -22.32 -10.37
CA GLU A 89 -13.92 -23.01 -11.39
C GLU A 89 -15.39 -22.54 -11.44
N GLY A 90 -15.58 -21.30 -11.86
CA GLY A 90 -16.89 -20.74 -12.26
C GLY A 90 -16.90 -20.10 -13.65
N GLY A 91 -15.80 -20.18 -14.39
CA GLY A 91 -15.71 -19.72 -15.78
C GLY A 91 -15.90 -20.87 -16.75
N GLU A 92 -16.94 -20.75 -17.58
CA GLU A 92 -17.25 -21.56 -18.77
C GLU A 92 -18.00 -22.89 -18.53
N GLN A 93 -19.33 -22.79 -18.52
CA GLN A 93 -20.22 -23.75 -19.19
C GLN A 93 -20.92 -23.05 -20.35
#